data_AF-A0A917ILU9-F1
#
_entry.id   AF-A0A917ILU9-F1
#
_cell.length_a   1.000
_cell.length_b   1.000
_cell.length_c   1.000
_cell.angle_alpha   90.00
_cell.angle_beta   90.00
_cell.angle_gamma   90.00
#
_symmetry.space_group_name_H-M   'P 1'
#
loop_
_entity.id
_entity.type
_entity.pdbx_description
1 polymer ?
#
loop_
_entity_poly.entity_id
_entity_poly.type
_entity_poly.pdbx_seq_one_letter_code
_entity_poly.pdbx_strand_id
1 'polypeptide(L)'
;MKRWIGGAAIVLALAGCQGTSTEIAKAHIIERKALANGKVRVNYVFTAGEQKQVKDSADVDGRKVVPHDSVSVRFSANDPLENQIQLP
;
A
#
# COMPACT_ATOMS: atom_id res chain seq x y z
N MET A 1 -21.16 -27.40 53.47
CA MET A 1 -21.72 -26.23 52.77
C MET A 1 -20.64 -25.68 51.85
N LYS A 2 -20.81 -25.83 50.54
CA LYS A 2 -19.77 -25.63 49.51
C LYS A 2 -19.72 -24.15 49.11
N ARG A 3 -18.58 -23.47 49.34
CA ARG A 3 -18.38 -22.05 49.02
C ARG A 3 -18.09 -21.93 47.52
N TRP A 4 -18.91 -21.15 46.82
CA TRP A 4 -18.78 -20.93 45.38
C TRP A 4 -17.70 -19.89 45.13
N ILE A 5 -16.58 -20.33 44.55
CA ILE A 5 -15.61 -19.45 43.89
C ILE A 5 -16.11 -19.30 42.45
N GLY A 6 -16.74 -18.17 42.15
CA GLY A 6 -17.16 -17.81 40.80
C GLY A 6 -16.52 -16.49 40.42
N GLY A 7 -15.21 -16.51 40.17
CA GLY A 7 -14.45 -15.32 39.79
C GLY A 7 -15.02 -14.71 38.52
N ALA A 8 -15.36 -13.42 38.57
CA ALA A 8 -15.77 -12.64 37.42
C ALA A 8 -14.57 -12.47 36.47
N ALA A 9 -14.57 -13.21 35.37
CA ALA A 9 -13.61 -13.04 34.30
C ALA A 9 -13.96 -11.77 33.51
N ILE A 10 -13.24 -10.68 33.79
CA ILE A 10 -13.23 -9.48 32.95
C ILE A 10 -12.45 -9.83 31.68
N VAL A 11 -13.19 -10.10 30.60
CA VAL A 11 -12.64 -10.21 29.25
C VAL A 11 -12.47 -8.79 28.71
N LEU A 12 -11.28 -8.22 28.94
CA LEU A 12 -10.84 -6.99 28.27
C LEU A 12 -10.58 -7.31 26.80
N ALA A 13 -11.59 -7.07 25.97
CA ALA A 13 -11.43 -7.05 24.52
C ALA A 13 -10.54 -5.86 24.14
N LEU A 14 -9.23 -6.12 24.07
CA LEU A 14 -8.28 -5.26 23.37
C LEU A 14 -8.57 -5.40 21.87
N ALA A 15 -9.62 -4.71 21.41
CA ALA A 15 -9.78 -4.39 19.99
C ALA A 15 -8.68 -3.40 19.62
N GLY A 16 -7.46 -3.93 19.46
CA GLY A 16 -6.34 -3.19 18.90
C GLY A 16 -6.72 -2.78 17.49
N CYS A 17 -6.99 -1.50 17.32
CA CYS A 17 -7.12 -0.88 16.01
C CYS A 17 -5.76 -1.03 15.33
N GLN A 18 -5.58 -2.06 14.50
CA GLN A 18 -4.45 -2.14 13.58
C GLN A 18 -4.65 -0.99 12.60
N GLY A 19 -4.09 0.17 12.93
CA GLY A 19 -3.93 1.25 11.97
C GLY A 19 -3.11 0.67 10.82
N THR A 20 -3.69 0.62 9.63
CA THR A 20 -2.95 0.32 8.39
C THR A 20 -1.89 1.40 8.26
N SER A 21 -0.67 1.09 8.68
CA SER A 21 0.47 1.99 8.54
C SER A 21 0.74 2.16 7.06
N THR A 22 0.26 3.26 6.48
CA THR A 22 0.53 3.61 5.09
C THR A 22 1.77 4.48 5.03
N GLU A 23 2.72 4.09 4.20
CA GLU A 23 3.95 4.83 3.94
C GLU A 23 3.91 5.45 2.55
N ILE A 24 4.80 6.42 2.32
CA ILE A 24 4.99 7.07 1.02
C ILE A 24 6.45 6.92 0.62
N ALA A 25 6.69 6.40 -0.59
CA ALA A 25 8.01 6.32 -1.19
C ALA A 25 8.01 6.96 -2.58
N LYS A 26 9.22 7.19 -3.10
CA LYS A 26 9.43 7.60 -4.48
C LYS A 26 9.69 6.35 -5.32
N ALA A 27 8.82 6.10 -6.30
CA ALA A 27 8.96 5.02 -7.25
C ALA A 27 9.60 5.51 -8.55
N HIS A 28 10.58 4.79 -9.06
CA HIS A 28 11.17 5.04 -10.38
C HIS A 28 10.34 4.36 -11.46
N ILE A 29 10.06 5.08 -12.55
CA ILE A 29 9.30 4.56 -13.69
C ILE A 29 10.25 3.80 -14.61
N ILE A 30 9.97 2.52 -14.82
CA ILE A 30 10.76 1.65 -15.70
C ILE A 30 10.20 1.70 -17.13
N GLU A 31 8.87 1.71 -17.28
CA GLU A 31 8.23 1.69 -18.59
C GLU A 31 6.87 2.42 -18.56
N ARG A 32 6.51 3.05 -19.67
CA ARG A 32 5.17 3.55 -19.96
C ARG A 32 4.68 2.92 -21.25
N LYS A 33 3.56 2.20 -21.19
CA LYS A 33 2.98 1.51 -22.34
C LYS A 33 1.56 2.00 -22.58
N ALA A 34 1.30 2.53 -23.77
CA ALA A 34 -0.07 2.82 -24.20
C ALA A 34 -0.86 1.50 -24.34
N LEU A 35 -2.07 1.47 -23.80
CA LEU A 35 -2.99 0.35 -23.89
C LEU A 35 -4.08 0.63 -24.93
N ALA A 36 -4.62 -0.42 -25.54
CA ALA A 36 -5.65 -0.30 -26.58
C ALA A 36 -6.95 0.37 -26.11
N ASN A 37 -7.17 0.43 -24.79
CA ASN A 37 -8.34 1.06 -24.16
C ASN A 37 -8.12 2.55 -23.86
N GLY A 38 -7.08 3.19 -24.41
CA GLY A 38 -6.78 4.60 -24.20
C GLY A 38 -6.14 4.94 -22.86
N LYS A 39 -5.80 3.93 -22.04
CA LYS A 39 -5.03 4.10 -20.80
C LYS A 39 -3.53 3.97 -21.07
N VAL A 40 -2.74 4.39 -20.09
CA VAL A 40 -1.29 4.15 -20.06
C VAL A 40 -0.99 3.24 -18.87
N ARG A 41 -0.28 2.14 -19.12
CA ARG A 41 0.32 1.33 -18.05
C ARG A 41 1.66 1.93 -17.66
N VAL A 42 1.81 2.27 -16.39
CA VAL A 42 3.06 2.72 -15.79
C VAL A 42 3.63 1.56 -14.99
N ASN A 43 4.77 1.03 -15.42
CA ASN A 43 5.52 0.02 -14.67
C ASN A 43 6.58 0.74 -13.84
N TYR A 44 6.65 0.45 -12.54
CA TYR A 44 7.52 1.18 -11.61
C TYR A 44 8.14 0.26 -10.56
N VAL A 45 9.17 0.78 -9.91
CA VAL A 45 9.88 0.11 -8.83
C VAL A 45 10.15 1.08 -7.68
N PHE A 46 9.97 0.61 -6.45
CA PHE A 46 10.28 1.36 -5.24
C PHE A 46 10.87 0.47 -4.15
N THR A 47 11.44 1.08 -3.13
CA THR A 47 11.96 0.38 -1.96
C THR A 47 10.97 0.55 -0.80
N ALA A 48 10.57 -0.55 -0.18
CA ALA A 48 9.77 -0.59 1.04
C ALA A 48 10.66 -1.05 2.22
N GLY A 49 10.58 -0.34 3.35
CA GLY A 49 11.44 -0.59 4.51
C GLY A 49 12.93 -0.44 4.17
N GLU A 50 13.78 -1.26 4.79
CA GLU A 50 15.24 -1.09 4.68
C GLU A 50 15.79 -1.47 3.30
N GLN A 51 15.35 -2.57 2.68
CA GLN A 51 15.92 -3.04 1.40
C GLN A 51 14.95 -3.85 0.50
N LYS A 52 13.64 -3.89 0.78
CA LYS A 52 12.72 -4.67 -0.06
C LYS A 52 12.35 -3.90 -1.32
N GLN A 53 12.91 -4.30 -2.46
CA GLN A 53 12.53 -3.74 -3.75
C GLN A 53 11.19 -4.34 -4.21
N VAL A 54 10.22 -3.49 -4.53
CA VAL A 54 8.88 -3.84 -4.98
C VAL A 54 8.70 -3.33 -6.41
N LYS A 55 8.23 -4.20 -7.30
CA LYS A 55 7.90 -3.88 -8.69
C LYS A 55 6.41 -4.03 -8.89
N ASP A 56 5.77 -3.04 -9.48
CA ASP A 56 4.34 -3.09 -9.76
C ASP A 56 3.97 -2.22 -10.97
N SER A 57 2.69 -2.23 -11.34
CA SER A 57 2.14 -1.49 -12.46
C SER A 57 0.80 -0.87 -12.13
N ALA A 58 0.54 0.31 -12.69
CA ALA A 58 -0.74 1.00 -12.57
C ALA A 58 -1.25 1.45 -13.94
N ASP A 59 -2.52 1.16 -14.21
CA ASP A 59 -3.21 1.62 -15.42
C ASP A 59 -3.87 2.97 -15.14
N VAL A 60 -3.35 4.02 -15.77
CA VAL A 60 -3.79 5.39 -15.58
C VAL A 60 -4.56 5.88 -16.80
N ASP A 61 -5.50 6.79 -16.58
CA ASP A 61 -6.19 7.47 -17.67
C ASP A 61 -5.17 8.23 -18.55
N GLY A 62 -5.28 8.11 -19.87
CA GLY A 62 -4.38 8.76 -20.81
C GLY A 62 -4.38 10.30 -20.76
N ARG A 63 -5.38 10.91 -20.10
CA ARG A 63 -5.46 12.36 -19.86
C ARG A 63 -4.67 12.82 -18.62
N LYS A 64 -4.27 11.91 -17.73
CA LYS A 64 -3.48 12.25 -16.55
C LYS A 64 -2.01 12.44 -16.91
N VAL A 65 -1.37 13.43 -16.29
CA VAL A 65 0.06 13.67 -16.48
C VAL A 65 0.85 12.65 -15.67
N VAL A 66 1.61 11.80 -16.37
CA VAL A 66 2.59 10.91 -15.75
C VAL A 66 3.96 11.57 -15.84
N PRO A 67 4.61 11.88 -14.71
CA PRO A 67 5.98 12.39 -14.68
C PRO A 67 6.95 11.51 -15.46
N HIS A 68 8.07 12.08 -15.91
CA HIS A 68 9.00 11.37 -16.78
C HIS A 68 9.82 10.28 -16.08
N ASP A 69 10.30 10.58 -14.86
CA ASP A 69 11.31 9.77 -14.17
C ASP A 69 10.74 8.96 -13.00
N SER A 70 9.88 9.58 -12.19
CA SER A 70 9.46 9.00 -10.92
C SER A 70 8.12 9.56 -10.44
N VAL A 71 7.42 8.77 -9.63
CA VAL A 71 6.12 9.11 -9.03
C VAL A 71 6.13 8.81 -7.54
N SER A 72 5.29 9.50 -6.78
CA SER A 72 5.06 9.11 -5.39
C SER A 72 4.17 7.88 -5.36
N VAL A 73 4.48 6.92 -4.50
CA VAL A 73 3.66 5.72 -4.28
C VAL A 73 3.28 5.64 -2.81
N ARG A 74 1.98 5.47 -2.53
CA ARG A 74 1.48 5.13 -1.19
C ARG A 74 1.38 3.61 -1.10
N PHE A 75 1.86 3.01 -0.03
CA PHE A 75 1.81 1.55 0.15
C PHE A 75 1.56 1.17 1.61
N SER A 76 1.05 -0.04 1.85
CA SER A 76 0.94 -0.63 3.19
C SER A 76 2.31 -1.10 3.68
N ALA A 77 2.74 -0.68 4.86
CA ALA A 77 4.01 -1.13 5.45
C ALA A 77 4.00 -2.65 5.72
N ASN A 78 2.82 -3.23 5.99
CA ASN A 78 2.66 -4.65 6.23
C ASN A 78 2.63 -5.46 4.93
N ASP A 79 2.01 -4.90 3.87
CA ASP A 79 2.01 -5.49 2.53
C ASP A 79 2.28 -4.44 1.45
N PRO A 80 3.56 -4.24 1.05
CA PRO A 80 3.92 -3.27 0.04
C PRO A 80 3.34 -3.54 -1.36
N LEU A 81 2.77 -4.72 -1.62
CA LEU A 81 2.04 -4.98 -2.87
C LEU A 81 0.69 -4.27 -2.89
N GLU A 82 0.11 -3.95 -1.73
CA GLU A 82 -1.01 -3.03 -1.63
C GLU A 82 -0.50 -1.58 -1.77
N ASN A 83 -0.35 -1.14 -3.02
CA ASN A 83 0.21 0.17 -3.32
C ASN A 83 -0.54 0.92 -4.43
N GLN A 84 -0.36 2.23 -4.45
CA GLN A 84 -1.02 3.12 -5.40
C GLN A 84 -0.12 4.33 -5.72
N ILE A 85 0.09 4.57 -7.02
CA ILE A 85 0.78 5.77 -7.48
C ILE A 85 -0.07 7.02 -7.27
N GLN A 86 0.59 8.12 -6.94
CA GLN A 86 0.01 9.44 -6.77
C GLN A 86 0.49 10.30 -7.93
N LEU A 87 -0.45 10.67 -8.79
CA LEU A 87 -0.24 11.55 -9.92
C LEU A 87 -0.74 12.97 -9.58
N PRO A 88 -0.11 14.01 -10.15
CA PRO A 88 -0.58 15.39 -10.02
C PRO A 88 -1.96 15.62 -10.65
#